data_AF-A0A8C4FBG8-F1
#
_entry.id   AF-A0A8C4FBG8-F1
#
_cell.length_a   1.000
_cell.length_b   1.000
_cell.length_c   1.000
_cell.angle_alpha   90.00
_cell.angle_beta   90.00
_cell.angle_gamma   90.00
#
_symmetry.space_group_name_H-M   'P 1'
#
loop_
_entity.id
_entity.type
_entity.pdbx_description
1 polymer ?
#
loop_
_entity_poly.entity_id
_entity_poly.type
_entity_poly.pdbx_seq_one_letter_code
_entity_poly.pdbx_strand_id
1 'polypeptide(L)'
;MNTLFLFALLSAASAFHVIEQGKLRALTFTFIFCKIKFLHFCLFVLIVEISKFLLYELFSDEFHFKSWMVQHNKMYDMKEYYERLQIFSDNKRRVDKHNEGNHSFTMRLNQFSDMTFGEFRKTFLWSEPQNCSATRGNFLSSNGPHPDSIDWRKKGNYVTPVKNQGGCGSCWTFSTTGCLESVIAIKTGKLVPLSEQQLVDCAQNFNNHGCKGGLPSQAFEYIIVFLQDLFFLLQYNEMEMVDAVGTRNPVSFAFEVTSDFMHYSKGVYTSTECHKTTDKVNHAVLAVGYGNENGSPYWIVKNSWGPTWGIDGYFLIERGSNMCGLAACSSFPEV
;
A
#
# COMPACT_ATOMS: atom_id res chain seq x y z
N MET A 1 9.05 72.49 -71.57
CA MET A 1 9.86 71.25 -71.63
C MET A 1 9.96 70.55 -70.26
N ASN A 2 8.89 70.54 -69.43
CA ASN A 2 9.02 70.12 -68.01
C ASN A 2 7.97 69.12 -67.49
N THR A 3 6.93 68.78 -68.24
CA THR A 3 5.84 67.91 -67.76
C THR A 3 6.03 66.43 -68.14
N LEU A 4 6.53 66.15 -69.35
CA LEU A 4 6.79 64.78 -69.82
C LEU A 4 7.96 64.08 -69.09
N PHE A 5 9.00 64.84 -68.70
CA PHE A 5 10.15 64.30 -67.99
C PHE A 5 9.80 63.94 -66.53
N LEU A 6 8.93 64.74 -65.90
CA LEU A 6 8.44 64.50 -64.53
C LEU A 6 7.56 63.24 -64.46
N PHE A 7 6.68 63.03 -65.45
CA PHE A 7 5.83 61.83 -65.55
C PHE A 7 6.65 60.55 -65.75
N ALA A 8 7.69 60.59 -66.57
CA ALA A 8 8.57 59.44 -66.78
C ALA A 8 9.36 59.07 -65.50
N LEU A 9 9.85 60.06 -64.75
CA LEU A 9 10.54 59.85 -63.47
C LEU A 9 9.60 59.30 -62.39
N LEU A 10 8.37 59.82 -62.28
CA LEU A 10 7.35 59.31 -61.35
C LEU A 10 6.93 57.87 -61.68
N SER A 11 6.79 57.53 -62.97
CA SER A 11 6.48 56.16 -63.42
C SER A 11 7.63 55.19 -63.19
N ALA A 12 8.89 55.64 -63.34
CA ALA A 12 10.05 54.80 -63.07
C ALA A 12 10.23 54.57 -61.55
N ALA A 13 10.00 55.59 -60.73
CA ALA A 13 10.04 55.48 -59.27
C ALA A 13 8.93 54.57 -58.71
N SER A 14 7.72 54.64 -59.27
CA SER A 14 6.62 53.74 -58.87
C SER A 14 6.88 52.29 -59.28
N ALA A 15 7.42 52.05 -60.48
CA ALA A 15 7.83 50.71 -60.91
C ALA A 15 8.96 50.14 -60.03
N PHE A 16 9.95 50.96 -59.67
CA PHE A 16 11.04 50.55 -58.77
C PHE A 16 10.53 50.24 -57.36
N HIS A 17 9.61 51.05 -56.83
CA HIS A 17 8.97 50.82 -55.53
C HIS A 17 8.15 49.52 -55.51
N VAL A 18 7.41 49.21 -56.58
CA VAL A 18 6.66 47.94 -56.72
C VAL A 18 7.60 46.73 -56.78
N ILE A 19 8.75 46.85 -57.47
CA ILE A 19 9.76 45.78 -57.55
C ILE A 19 10.44 45.56 -56.18
N GLU A 20 10.79 46.62 -55.44
CA GLU A 20 11.34 46.49 -54.09
C GLU A 20 10.33 45.89 -53.09
N GLN A 21 9.06 46.31 -53.15
CA GLN A 21 7.99 45.72 -52.34
C GLN A 21 7.79 44.23 -52.66
N GLY A 22 7.89 43.83 -53.93
CA GLY A 22 7.82 42.43 -54.36
C GLY A 22 8.98 41.58 -53.83
N LYS A 23 10.22 42.12 -53.87
CA LYS A 23 11.41 41.47 -53.31
C LYS A 23 11.32 41.32 -51.79
N LEU A 24 10.88 42.35 -51.07
CA LEU A 24 10.72 42.31 -49.61
C LEU A 24 9.66 41.28 -49.19
N ARG A 25 8.53 41.19 -49.91
CA ARG A 25 7.51 40.14 -49.71
C ARG A 25 8.05 38.74 -49.98
N ALA A 26 8.83 38.54 -51.04
CA ALA A 26 9.44 37.24 -51.34
C ALA A 26 10.44 36.79 -50.26
N LEU A 27 11.23 37.72 -49.72
CA LEU A 27 12.12 37.47 -48.59
C LEU A 27 11.32 37.09 -47.33
N THR A 28 10.26 37.83 -46.98
CA THR A 28 9.44 37.50 -45.81
C THR A 28 8.76 36.14 -45.93
N PHE A 29 8.21 35.79 -47.11
CA PHE A 29 7.68 34.45 -47.36
C PHE A 29 8.75 33.36 -47.19
N THR A 30 9.94 33.55 -47.74
CA THR A 30 11.05 32.58 -47.61
C THR A 30 11.47 32.39 -46.14
N PHE A 31 11.55 33.47 -45.36
CA PHE A 31 11.82 33.41 -43.93
C PHE A 31 10.73 32.68 -43.15
N ILE A 32 9.44 32.90 -43.48
CA ILE A 32 8.32 32.20 -42.86
C ILE A 32 8.37 30.70 -43.19
N PHE A 33 8.57 30.33 -44.45
CA PHE A 33 8.73 28.93 -44.86
C PHE A 33 9.92 28.25 -44.18
N CYS A 34 11.05 28.94 -44.01
CA CYS A 34 12.22 28.43 -43.29
C CYS A 34 11.91 28.20 -41.81
N LYS A 35 11.21 29.14 -41.14
CA LYS A 35 10.77 28.98 -39.74
C LYS A 35 9.80 27.81 -39.56
N ILE A 36 8.85 27.61 -40.49
CA ILE A 36 7.93 26.48 -40.46
C ILE A 36 8.71 25.16 -40.62
N LYS A 37 9.62 25.06 -41.59
CA LYS A 37 10.45 23.85 -41.77
C LYS A 37 11.31 23.54 -40.54
N PHE A 38 11.90 24.56 -39.92
CA PHE A 38 12.66 24.41 -38.68
C PHE A 38 11.77 23.91 -37.52
N LEU A 39 10.57 24.47 -37.36
CA LEU A 39 9.62 24.02 -36.33
C LEU A 39 9.19 22.56 -36.53
N HIS A 40 8.91 22.15 -37.78
CA HIS A 40 8.60 20.76 -38.10
C HIS A 40 9.77 19.82 -37.81
N PHE A 41 11.00 20.23 -38.11
CA PHE A 41 12.20 19.46 -37.78
C PHE A 41 12.39 19.33 -36.27
N CYS A 42 12.22 20.40 -35.49
CA CYS A 42 12.26 20.36 -34.03
C CYS A 42 11.17 19.44 -33.44
N LEU A 43 9.94 19.51 -33.96
CA LEU A 43 8.85 18.63 -33.53
C LEU A 43 9.15 17.17 -33.85
N PHE A 44 9.70 16.87 -35.03
CA PHE A 44 10.11 15.52 -35.42
C PHE A 44 11.20 14.98 -34.50
N VAL A 45 12.25 15.77 -34.23
CA VAL A 45 13.32 15.38 -33.28
C VAL A 45 12.73 15.11 -31.89
N LEU A 46 11.84 15.97 -31.41
CA LEU A 46 11.16 15.77 -30.13
C LEU A 46 10.34 14.48 -30.09
N ILE A 47 9.59 14.17 -31.15
CA ILE A 47 8.83 12.92 -31.27
C ILE A 47 9.76 11.71 -31.25
N VAL A 48 10.89 11.76 -31.96
CA VAL A 48 11.87 10.67 -31.99
C VAL A 48 12.47 10.42 -30.62
N GLU A 49 12.88 11.48 -29.91
CA GLU A 49 13.46 11.34 -28.56
C GLU A 49 12.42 10.86 -27.53
N ILE A 50 11.19 11.36 -27.59
CA ILE A 50 10.09 10.84 -26.76
C ILE A 50 9.83 9.36 -27.07
N SER A 51 9.83 8.97 -28.34
CA SER A 51 9.60 7.57 -28.75
C SER A 51 10.71 6.64 -28.26
N LYS A 52 11.98 7.06 -28.35
CA LYS A 52 13.13 6.31 -27.81
C LYS A 52 13.03 6.14 -26.30
N PHE A 53 12.66 7.20 -25.57
CA PHE A 53 12.47 7.16 -24.13
C PHE A 53 11.35 6.18 -23.74
N LEU A 54 10.20 6.25 -24.41
CA LEU A 54 9.07 5.34 -24.20
C LEU A 54 9.44 3.87 -24.51
N LEU A 55 10.20 3.63 -25.59
CA LEU A 55 10.70 2.30 -25.93
C LEU A 55 11.67 1.77 -24.87
N TYR A 56 12.58 2.61 -24.38
CA TYR A 56 13.53 2.23 -23.33
C TYR A 56 12.81 1.85 -22.03
N GLU A 57 11.87 2.67 -21.57
CA GLU A 57 11.07 2.38 -20.36
C GLU A 57 10.28 1.07 -20.51
N LEU A 58 9.64 0.85 -21.67
CA LEU A 58 8.90 -0.39 -21.93
C LEU A 58 9.80 -1.64 -21.90
N PHE A 59 10.97 -1.58 -22.55
CA PHE A 59 11.93 -2.69 -22.54
C PHE A 59 12.51 -2.94 -21.14
N SER A 60 12.77 -1.88 -20.37
CA SER A 60 13.24 -1.95 -18.99
C SER A 60 12.22 -2.67 -18.10
N ASP A 61 10.96 -2.23 -18.14
CA ASP A 61 9.89 -2.81 -17.36
C ASP A 61 9.64 -4.28 -17.73
N GLU A 62 9.67 -4.63 -19.01
CA GLU A 62 9.53 -6.02 -19.46
C GLU A 62 10.65 -6.92 -18.92
N PHE A 63 11.90 -6.43 -18.89
CA PHE A 63 13.02 -7.15 -18.30
C PHE A 63 12.83 -7.37 -16.79
N HIS A 64 12.46 -6.31 -16.06
CA HIS A 64 12.18 -6.39 -14.63
C HIS A 64 11.01 -7.32 -14.31
N PHE A 65 9.95 -7.28 -15.13
CA PHE A 65 8.79 -8.14 -14.98
C PHE A 65 9.15 -9.61 -15.22
N LYS A 66 9.92 -9.94 -16.25
CA LYS A 66 10.42 -11.31 -16.48
C LYS A 66 11.23 -11.84 -15.31
N SER A 67 12.12 -11.01 -14.74
CA SER A 67 12.89 -11.38 -13.55
C SER A 67 11.98 -11.63 -12.35
N TRP A 68 11.01 -10.74 -12.12
CA TRP A 68 10.01 -10.88 -11.07
C TRP A 68 9.17 -12.15 -11.22
N MET A 69 8.74 -12.49 -12.45
CA MET A 69 7.98 -13.72 -12.73
C MET A 69 8.76 -14.97 -12.32
N VAL A 70 10.06 -15.02 -12.61
CA VAL A 70 10.93 -16.14 -12.21
C VAL A 70 11.04 -16.22 -10.68
N GLN A 71 11.26 -15.08 -10.01
CA GLN A 71 11.38 -15.02 -8.55
C GLN A 71 10.09 -15.48 -7.84
N HIS A 72 8.93 -15.16 -8.40
CA HIS A 72 7.63 -15.49 -7.83
C HIS A 72 6.95 -16.72 -8.46
N ASN A 73 7.69 -17.47 -9.29
CA ASN A 73 7.20 -18.67 -9.97
C ASN A 73 5.87 -18.46 -10.72
N LYS A 74 5.77 -17.36 -11.48
CA LYS A 74 4.60 -16.98 -12.26
C LYS A 74 4.74 -17.39 -13.73
N MET A 75 3.65 -17.89 -14.30
CA MET A 75 3.54 -18.20 -15.73
C MET A 75 2.19 -17.69 -16.25
N TYR A 76 2.22 -17.02 -17.40
CA TYR A 76 1.04 -16.42 -18.03
C TYR A 76 0.96 -16.84 -19.49
N ASP A 77 -0.27 -16.96 -20.01
CA ASP A 77 -0.47 -17.00 -21.45
C ASP A 77 -0.16 -15.64 -22.09
N MET A 78 -0.08 -15.59 -23.41
CA MET A 78 0.32 -14.37 -24.12
C MET A 78 -0.61 -13.18 -23.83
N LYS A 79 -1.91 -13.41 -23.65
CA LYS A 79 -2.88 -12.34 -23.41
C LYS A 79 -2.73 -11.82 -21.97
N GLU A 80 -2.75 -12.72 -20.99
CA GLU A 80 -2.60 -12.35 -19.58
C GLU A 80 -1.21 -11.74 -19.32
N TYR A 81 -0.16 -12.19 -20.02
CA TYR A 81 1.18 -11.64 -19.87
C TYR A 81 1.23 -10.12 -20.08
N TYR A 82 0.62 -9.62 -21.16
CA TYR A 82 0.61 -8.18 -21.44
C TYR A 82 -0.25 -7.39 -20.46
N GLU A 83 -1.36 -7.98 -19.98
CA GLU A 83 -2.19 -7.38 -18.94
C GLU A 83 -1.41 -7.26 -17.61
N ARG A 84 -0.74 -8.34 -17.19
CA ARG A 84 0.07 -8.39 -15.95
C ARG A 84 1.30 -7.50 -16.03
N LEU A 85 1.97 -7.44 -17.19
CA LEU A 85 3.08 -6.53 -17.44
C LEU A 85 2.64 -5.07 -17.25
N GLN A 86 1.49 -4.68 -17.81
CA GLN A 86 0.98 -3.31 -17.65
C GLN A 86 0.70 -2.98 -16.19
N ILE A 87 0.06 -3.90 -15.45
CA ILE A 87 -0.22 -3.73 -14.01
C ILE A 87 1.08 -3.62 -13.21
N PHE A 88 2.07 -4.46 -13.52
CA PHE A 88 3.37 -4.44 -12.88
C PHE A 88 4.11 -3.12 -13.13
N SER A 89 4.15 -2.64 -14.38
CA SER A 89 4.69 -1.32 -14.74
C SER A 89 4.01 -0.19 -13.99
N ASP A 90 2.67 -0.21 -13.88
CA ASP A 90 1.91 0.79 -13.15
C ASP A 90 2.26 0.80 -11.65
N ASN A 91 2.33 -0.38 -11.04
CA ASN A 91 2.70 -0.54 -9.64
C ASN A 91 4.16 -0.13 -9.39
N LYS A 92 5.08 -0.50 -10.28
CA LYS A 92 6.48 -0.08 -10.22
C LYS A 92 6.60 1.44 -10.25
N ARG A 93 5.93 2.11 -11.19
CA ARG A 93 5.92 3.59 -11.25
C ARG A 93 5.35 4.23 -9.97
N ARG A 94 4.33 3.64 -9.36
CA ARG A 94 3.81 4.12 -8.06
C ARG A 94 4.83 3.96 -6.94
N VAL A 95 5.49 2.81 -6.86
CA VAL A 95 6.54 2.52 -5.88
C VAL A 95 7.72 3.50 -6.04
N ASP A 96 8.21 3.69 -7.26
CA ASP A 96 9.33 4.58 -7.55
C ASP A 96 8.98 6.02 -7.19
N LYS A 97 7.81 6.51 -7.62
CA LYS A 97 7.32 7.87 -7.31
C LYS A 97 7.14 8.10 -5.80
N HIS A 98 6.64 7.12 -5.06
CA HIS A 98 6.53 7.20 -3.61
C HIS A 98 7.91 7.32 -2.96
N ASN A 99 8.86 6.48 -3.38
CA ASN A 99 10.20 6.44 -2.80
C ASN A 99 11.07 7.66 -3.16
N GLU A 100 10.76 8.39 -4.23
CA GLU A 100 11.37 9.69 -4.55
C GLU A 100 10.90 10.81 -3.60
N GLY A 101 9.74 10.64 -2.97
CA GLY A 101 9.18 11.59 -2.01
C GLY A 101 9.79 11.50 -0.62
N ASN A 102 9.45 12.47 0.24
CA ASN A 102 9.83 12.45 1.65
C ASN A 102 8.68 11.85 2.49
N HIS A 103 8.71 10.53 2.69
CA HIS A 103 7.69 9.79 3.43
C HIS A 103 8.30 9.04 4.62
N SER A 104 7.48 8.77 5.65
CA SER A 104 7.88 8.01 6.84
C SER A 104 8.09 6.51 6.58
N PHE A 105 7.68 6.02 5.40
CA PHE A 105 7.86 4.64 4.97
C PHE A 105 8.22 4.58 3.48
N THR A 106 8.76 3.44 3.08
CA THR A 106 9.10 3.12 1.68
C THR A 106 8.30 1.93 1.19
N MET A 107 8.10 1.86 -0.12
CA MET A 107 7.43 0.76 -0.81
C MET A 107 8.45 -0.08 -1.57
N ARG A 108 8.09 -1.34 -1.86
CA ARG A 108 8.86 -2.21 -2.77
C ARG A 108 7.95 -3.10 -3.59
N LEU A 109 8.47 -3.55 -4.73
CA LEU A 109 7.87 -4.64 -5.48
C LEU A 109 7.89 -5.92 -4.63
N ASN A 110 6.79 -6.67 -4.64
CA ASN A 110 6.60 -7.89 -3.88
C ASN A 110 5.70 -8.86 -4.64
N GLN A 111 5.22 -9.93 -3.98
CA GLN A 111 4.40 -10.96 -4.64
C GLN A 111 3.04 -10.48 -5.18
N PHE A 112 2.62 -9.26 -4.85
CA PHE A 112 1.35 -8.65 -5.29
C PHE A 112 1.53 -7.65 -6.43
N SER A 113 2.77 -7.44 -6.91
CA SER A 113 3.07 -6.35 -7.83
C SER A 113 2.47 -6.48 -9.23
N ASP A 114 1.99 -7.66 -9.63
CA ASP A 114 1.27 -7.88 -10.88
C ASP A 114 -0.27 -7.86 -10.72
N MET A 115 -0.76 -7.38 -9.57
CA MET A 115 -2.18 -7.29 -9.26
C MET A 115 -2.64 -5.83 -9.14
N THR A 116 -3.86 -5.58 -9.62
CA THR A 116 -4.59 -4.37 -9.26
C THR A 116 -5.05 -4.46 -7.80
N PHE A 117 -5.24 -3.31 -7.14
CA PHE A 117 -5.80 -3.32 -5.78
C PHE A 117 -7.21 -3.94 -5.72
N GLY A 118 -7.97 -3.85 -6.81
CA GLY A 118 -9.28 -4.51 -6.93
C GLY A 118 -9.20 -6.04 -6.89
N GLU A 119 -8.22 -6.64 -7.59
CA GLU A 119 -7.95 -8.08 -7.52
C GLU A 119 -7.40 -8.48 -6.15
N PHE A 120 -6.47 -7.70 -5.61
CA PHE A 120 -5.91 -7.92 -4.29
C PHE A 120 -7.00 -7.96 -3.21
N ARG A 121 -7.88 -6.94 -3.20
CA ARG A 121 -8.99 -6.86 -2.25
C ARG A 121 -9.94 -8.05 -2.34
N LYS A 122 -10.27 -8.52 -3.56
CA LYS A 122 -11.15 -9.68 -3.76
C LYS A 122 -10.55 -10.99 -3.26
N THR A 123 -9.22 -11.08 -3.18
CA THR A 123 -8.51 -12.35 -2.94
C THR A 123 -7.96 -12.44 -1.52
N PHE A 124 -7.44 -11.34 -0.97
CA PHE A 124 -6.68 -11.33 0.29
C PHE A 124 -7.35 -10.55 1.43
N LEU A 125 -8.34 -9.71 1.14
CA LEU A 125 -9.04 -8.88 2.14
C LEU A 125 -10.46 -9.40 2.36
N TRP A 126 -11.14 -8.88 3.39
CA TRP A 126 -12.53 -9.24 3.65
C TRP A 126 -13.46 -8.76 2.54
N SER A 127 -14.35 -9.64 2.09
CA SER A 127 -15.33 -9.31 1.04
C SER A 127 -16.55 -8.59 1.59
N GLU A 128 -16.78 -8.67 2.90
CA GLU A 128 -17.93 -8.09 3.60
C GLU A 128 -17.46 -7.36 4.88
N PRO A 129 -18.05 -6.20 5.22
CA PRO A 129 -17.80 -5.56 6.50
C PRO A 129 -18.13 -6.51 7.66
N GLN A 130 -17.25 -6.57 8.65
CA GLN A 130 -17.47 -7.40 9.85
C GLN A 130 -18.07 -6.56 10.98
N ASN A 131 -18.72 -7.22 11.95
CA ASN A 131 -19.32 -6.53 13.10
C ASN A 131 -18.26 -6.13 14.15
N CYS A 132 -17.39 -5.20 13.76
CA CYS A 132 -16.27 -4.68 14.55
C CYS A 132 -16.73 -3.75 15.71
N SER A 133 -18.03 -3.48 15.84
CA SER A 133 -18.54 -2.56 16.86
C SER A 133 -18.74 -3.25 18.21
N ALA A 134 -17.70 -3.23 19.06
CA ALA A 134 -17.86 -3.53 20.49
C ALA A 134 -18.15 -2.21 21.24
N THR A 135 -19.43 -1.92 21.51
CA THR A 135 -19.84 -0.70 22.24
C THR A 135 -19.51 -0.76 23.75
N ARG A 136 -19.05 -1.91 24.25
CA ARG A 136 -18.64 -2.11 25.65
C ARG A 136 -17.34 -2.92 25.68
N GLY A 137 -16.23 -2.26 26.00
CA GLY A 137 -15.01 -2.94 26.40
C GLY A 137 -15.16 -3.49 27.82
N ASN A 138 -14.54 -4.64 28.10
CA ASN A 138 -14.47 -5.22 29.45
C ASN A 138 -13.05 -5.22 30.02
N PHE A 139 -12.07 -4.74 29.24
CA PHE A 139 -10.71 -4.55 29.72
C PHE A 139 -10.60 -3.34 30.63
N LEU A 140 -10.13 -3.55 31.85
CA LEU A 140 -9.86 -2.46 32.80
C LEU A 140 -8.40 -2.06 32.66
N SER A 141 -8.16 -0.96 31.93
CA SER A 141 -6.82 -0.39 31.77
C SER A 141 -6.17 -0.15 33.13
N SER A 142 -4.90 -0.54 33.25
CA SER A 142 -4.08 -0.11 34.36
C SER A 142 -3.80 1.39 34.25
N ASN A 143 -3.86 2.13 35.36
CA ASN A 143 -3.48 3.55 35.43
C ASN A 143 -1.94 3.74 35.54
N GLY A 144 -1.16 2.70 35.23
CA GLY A 144 0.28 2.65 35.49
C GLY A 144 1.12 3.31 34.40
N PRO A 145 2.41 3.61 34.69
CA PRO A 145 3.36 3.95 33.64
C PRO A 145 3.61 2.72 32.76
N HIS A 146 3.43 2.88 31.45
CA HIS A 146 3.73 1.86 30.46
C HIS A 146 5.21 1.92 30.07
N PRO A 147 5.86 0.80 29.71
CA PRO A 147 7.20 0.85 29.11
C PRO A 147 7.22 1.77 27.89
N ASP A 148 8.28 2.56 27.70
CA ASP A 148 8.42 3.44 26.52
C ASP A 148 8.46 2.65 25.20
N SER A 149 8.95 1.42 25.26
CA SER A 149 8.93 0.47 24.15
C SER A 149 8.83 -0.97 24.66
N ILE A 150 8.24 -1.83 23.85
CA ILE A 150 8.16 -3.26 24.08
C ILE A 150 8.17 -4.01 22.75
N ASP A 151 8.85 -5.14 22.72
CA ASP A 151 8.86 -6.07 21.58
C ASP A 151 8.82 -7.50 22.13
N TRP A 152 7.66 -8.15 22.02
CA TRP A 152 7.46 -9.51 22.55
C TRP A 152 8.36 -10.54 21.89
N ARG A 153 8.87 -10.27 20.67
CA ARG A 153 9.85 -11.12 19.97
C ARG A 153 11.21 -11.12 20.67
N LYS A 154 11.54 -10.04 21.38
CA LYS A 154 12.81 -9.87 22.12
C LYS A 154 12.71 -10.31 23.58
N LYS A 155 11.50 -10.41 24.14
CA LYS A 155 11.28 -10.83 25.54
C LYS A 155 11.44 -12.34 25.75
N GLY A 156 11.33 -13.14 24.70
CA GLY A 156 11.43 -14.59 24.76
C GLY A 156 10.85 -15.23 23.51
N ASN A 157 10.73 -16.56 23.53
CA ASN A 157 10.12 -17.31 22.43
C ASN A 157 8.58 -17.27 22.52
N TYR A 158 8.01 -16.07 22.41
CA TYR A 158 6.58 -15.82 22.60
C TYR A 158 5.81 -15.58 21.31
N VAL A 159 6.47 -15.34 20.18
CA VAL A 159 5.80 -15.05 18.90
C VAL A 159 6.22 -16.09 17.88
N THR A 160 5.26 -16.80 17.30
CA THR A 160 5.52 -17.80 16.25
C THR A 160 6.13 -17.16 14.99
N PRO A 161 6.77 -17.95 14.10
CA PRO A 161 7.19 -17.47 12.79
C PRO A 161 6.03 -16.85 11.98
N VAL A 162 6.36 -15.98 11.02
CA VAL A 162 5.36 -15.42 10.10
C VAL A 162 4.85 -16.52 9.17
N LYS A 163 3.52 -16.61 9.07
CA LYS A 163 2.79 -17.55 8.20
C LYS A 163 2.30 -16.81 6.94
N ASN A 164 1.62 -17.53 6.03
CA ASN A 164 1.05 -16.98 4.81
C ASN A 164 -0.41 -17.44 4.63
N GLN A 165 -1.35 -16.49 4.57
CA GLN A 165 -2.79 -16.76 4.42
C GLN A 165 -3.16 -17.27 3.01
N GLY A 166 -2.30 -17.06 2.01
CA GLY A 166 -2.59 -17.43 0.62
C GLY A 166 -3.76 -16.64 0.04
N GLY A 167 -4.38 -17.16 -1.04
CA GLY A 167 -5.48 -16.51 -1.75
C GLY A 167 -6.84 -16.62 -1.03
N CYS A 168 -6.89 -16.22 0.24
CA CYS A 168 -8.04 -16.35 1.12
C CYS A 168 -8.06 -15.17 2.11
N GLY A 169 -9.19 -14.50 2.32
CA GLY A 169 -9.36 -13.43 3.31
C GLY A 169 -9.42 -13.91 4.77
N SER A 170 -8.53 -14.84 5.15
CA SER A 170 -8.49 -15.50 6.46
C SER A 170 -7.53 -14.87 7.47
N CYS A 171 -7.03 -13.66 7.22
CA CYS A 171 -6.12 -12.94 8.12
C CYS A 171 -6.59 -12.88 9.58
N TRP A 172 -7.91 -12.82 9.80
CA TRP A 172 -8.53 -12.89 11.12
C TRP A 172 -8.13 -14.14 11.90
N THR A 173 -8.02 -15.30 11.23
CA THR A 173 -7.58 -16.55 11.86
C THR A 173 -6.13 -16.49 12.31
N PHE A 174 -5.24 -15.88 11.51
CA PHE A 174 -3.81 -15.71 11.84
C PHE A 174 -3.59 -14.70 12.97
N SER A 175 -4.44 -13.67 13.04
CA SER A 175 -4.49 -12.73 14.15
C SER A 175 -4.91 -13.47 15.44
N THR A 176 -6.00 -14.25 15.39
CA THR A 176 -6.48 -15.09 16.50
C THR A 176 -5.43 -16.08 16.99
N THR A 177 -4.91 -16.93 16.10
CA THR A 177 -3.94 -17.95 16.46
C THR A 177 -2.66 -17.31 16.98
N GLY A 178 -2.12 -16.30 16.29
CA GLY A 178 -0.89 -15.62 16.72
C GLY A 178 -0.99 -15.00 18.12
N CYS A 179 -2.16 -14.43 18.45
CA CYS A 179 -2.44 -13.90 19.78
C CYS A 179 -2.49 -15.03 20.81
N LEU A 180 -3.29 -16.08 20.58
CA LEU A 180 -3.44 -17.19 21.52
C LEU A 180 -2.15 -17.99 21.71
N GLU A 181 -1.42 -18.25 20.63
CA GLU A 181 -0.07 -18.85 20.64
C GLU A 181 0.86 -18.07 21.58
N SER A 182 0.81 -16.73 21.51
CA SER A 182 1.63 -15.86 22.35
C SER A 182 1.19 -15.90 23.81
N VAL A 183 -0.12 -15.85 24.08
CA VAL A 183 -0.68 -15.92 25.43
C VAL A 183 -0.31 -17.26 26.11
N ILE A 184 -0.45 -18.38 25.40
CA ILE A 184 -0.04 -19.71 25.89
C ILE A 184 1.46 -19.75 26.16
N ALA A 185 2.29 -19.21 25.27
CA ALA A 185 3.74 -19.19 25.43
C ALA A 185 4.17 -18.35 26.64
N ILE A 186 3.55 -17.19 26.84
CA ILE A 186 3.82 -16.31 27.99
C ILE A 186 3.46 -17.00 29.31
N LYS A 187 2.30 -17.67 29.37
CA LYS A 187 1.83 -18.32 30.60
C LYS A 187 2.56 -19.62 30.92
N THR A 188 2.86 -20.43 29.91
CA THR A 188 3.32 -21.82 30.10
C THR A 188 4.78 -22.05 29.71
N GLY A 189 5.41 -21.09 29.03
CA GLY A 189 6.73 -21.25 28.43
C GLY A 189 6.76 -22.13 27.17
N LYS A 190 5.61 -22.61 26.67
CA LYS A 190 5.51 -23.48 25.49
C LYS A 190 4.86 -22.75 24.33
N LEU A 191 5.61 -22.54 23.25
CA LEU A 191 5.11 -21.98 22.00
C LEU A 191 4.55 -23.10 21.12
N VAL A 192 3.22 -23.20 21.03
CA VAL A 192 2.50 -24.25 20.29
C VAL A 192 1.81 -23.62 19.09
N PRO A 193 2.25 -23.90 17.84
CA PRO A 193 1.53 -23.43 16.65
C PRO A 193 0.11 -24.01 16.59
N LEU A 194 -0.87 -23.14 16.35
CA LEU A 194 -2.28 -23.49 16.25
C LEU A 194 -2.75 -23.53 14.79
N SER A 195 -3.90 -24.16 14.56
CA SER A 195 -4.49 -24.37 13.23
C SER A 195 -5.44 -23.23 12.86
N GLU A 196 -5.02 -22.38 11.93
CA GLU A 196 -5.92 -21.40 11.30
C GLU A 196 -7.08 -22.06 10.57
N GLN A 197 -6.84 -23.21 9.94
CA GLN A 197 -7.82 -23.93 9.13
C GLN A 197 -9.04 -24.36 9.94
N GLN A 198 -8.86 -24.71 11.22
CA GLN A 198 -9.99 -25.02 12.11
C GLN A 198 -10.93 -23.81 12.28
N LEU A 199 -10.39 -22.59 12.37
CA LEU A 199 -11.20 -21.39 12.46
C LEU A 199 -11.92 -21.12 11.14
N VAL A 200 -11.22 -21.27 10.01
CA VAL A 200 -11.81 -21.14 8.66
C VAL A 200 -13.00 -22.07 8.49
N ASP A 201 -12.87 -23.32 8.94
CA ASP A 201 -13.83 -24.39 8.66
C ASP A 201 -14.94 -24.53 9.70
N CYS A 202 -14.77 -24.06 10.94
CA CYS A 202 -15.67 -24.40 12.04
C CYS A 202 -16.26 -23.22 12.83
N ALA A 203 -15.75 -22.00 12.68
CA ALA A 203 -16.15 -20.87 13.54
C ALA A 203 -17.37 -20.09 13.04
N GLN A 204 -18.14 -20.61 12.08
CA GLN A 204 -19.21 -19.86 11.41
C GLN A 204 -20.42 -19.57 12.31
N ASN A 205 -20.67 -20.42 13.32
CA ASN A 205 -21.72 -20.19 14.32
C ASN A 205 -21.48 -18.94 15.19
N PHE A 206 -20.28 -18.34 15.09
CA PHE A 206 -19.88 -17.12 15.80
C PHE A 206 -19.79 -15.90 14.86
N ASN A 207 -20.46 -15.94 13.71
CA ASN A 207 -20.45 -14.91 12.66
C ASN A 207 -19.09 -14.71 11.98
N ASN A 208 -18.27 -15.76 11.90
CA ASN A 208 -17.10 -15.79 11.01
C ASN A 208 -17.47 -16.41 9.66
N HIS A 209 -16.77 -16.02 8.61
CA HIS A 209 -17.16 -16.32 7.22
C HIS A 209 -16.03 -16.98 6.42
N GLY A 210 -15.13 -17.71 7.09
CA GLY A 210 -14.01 -18.41 6.45
C GLY A 210 -13.11 -17.45 5.67
N CYS A 211 -12.93 -17.69 4.37
CA CYS A 211 -12.14 -16.83 3.48
C CYS A 211 -12.80 -15.49 3.13
N LYS A 212 -14.06 -15.25 3.50
CA LYS A 212 -14.74 -13.96 3.27
C LYS A 212 -14.46 -12.93 4.35
N GLY A 213 -13.92 -13.37 5.50
CA GLY A 213 -13.61 -12.53 6.65
C GLY A 213 -14.15 -13.10 7.96
N GLY A 214 -13.82 -12.43 9.05
CA GLY A 214 -14.18 -12.80 10.42
C GLY A 214 -13.48 -11.87 11.38
N LEU A 215 -13.72 -12.01 12.68
CA LEU A 215 -13.09 -11.18 13.71
C LEU A 215 -12.35 -12.01 14.75
N PRO A 216 -11.19 -11.54 15.22
CA PRO A 216 -10.45 -12.25 16.26
C PRO A 216 -11.28 -12.50 17.52
N SER A 217 -12.07 -11.52 17.96
CA SER A 217 -12.95 -11.65 19.13
C SER A 217 -14.01 -12.75 18.97
N GLN A 218 -14.68 -12.80 17.82
CA GLN A 218 -15.65 -13.85 17.49
C GLN A 218 -14.99 -15.23 17.41
N ALA A 219 -13.75 -15.29 16.92
CA ALA A 219 -12.96 -16.52 16.89
C ALA A 219 -12.56 -16.97 18.29
N PHE A 220 -12.22 -16.04 19.20
CA PHE A 220 -11.93 -16.34 20.60
C PHE A 220 -13.17 -16.87 21.32
N GLU A 221 -14.35 -16.30 21.07
CA GLU A 221 -15.62 -16.83 21.58
C GLU A 221 -15.88 -18.28 21.13
N TYR A 222 -15.55 -18.63 19.88
CA TYR A 222 -15.65 -20.00 19.39
C TYR A 222 -14.77 -20.98 20.19
N ILE A 223 -13.60 -20.55 20.64
CA ILE A 223 -12.66 -21.37 21.43
C ILE A 223 -12.70 -21.07 22.94
N ILE A 224 -13.71 -20.32 23.42
CA ILE A 224 -13.81 -19.84 24.81
C ILE A 224 -13.74 -20.97 25.84
N VAL A 225 -14.21 -22.17 25.49
CA VAL A 225 -14.15 -23.36 26.36
C VAL A 225 -12.73 -23.79 26.73
N PHE A 226 -11.72 -23.30 26.01
CA PHE A 226 -10.29 -23.50 26.29
C PHE A 226 -9.61 -22.26 26.90
N LEU A 227 -10.36 -21.16 27.11
CA LEU A 227 -9.88 -19.89 27.63
C LEU A 227 -10.34 -19.69 29.08
N GLN A 228 -9.55 -18.94 29.87
CA GLN A 228 -9.96 -18.49 31.20
C GLN A 228 -10.85 -17.26 31.11
N ASP A 229 -10.48 -16.30 30.25
CA ASP A 229 -11.23 -15.07 30.01
C ASP A 229 -10.99 -14.54 28.58
N LEU A 230 -11.85 -13.61 28.13
CA LEU A 230 -11.72 -12.90 26.87
C LEU A 230 -11.89 -11.39 27.10
N PHE A 231 -10.91 -10.60 26.67
CA PHE A 231 -10.93 -9.16 26.81
C PHE A 231 -11.15 -8.44 25.47
N PHE A 232 -12.15 -7.56 25.48
CA PHE A 232 -12.47 -6.60 24.46
C PHE A 232 -11.96 -5.23 24.90
N LEU A 233 -11.12 -4.62 24.07
CA LEU A 233 -10.67 -3.26 24.30
C LEU A 233 -11.76 -2.28 23.87
N LEU A 234 -11.88 -1.17 24.59
CA LEU A 234 -12.86 -0.14 24.28
C LEU A 234 -12.59 0.45 22.89
N GLN A 235 -13.65 0.53 22.08
CA GLN A 235 -13.59 1.09 20.74
C GLN A 235 -12.90 2.46 20.73
N TYR A 236 -11.93 2.62 19.82
CA TYR A 236 -11.08 3.80 19.64
C TYR A 236 -10.15 4.14 20.81
N ASN A 237 -10.09 3.31 21.86
CA ASN A 237 -9.16 3.49 22.96
C ASN A 237 -7.81 2.84 22.66
N GLU A 238 -7.00 3.53 21.85
CA GLU A 238 -5.66 3.05 21.50
C GLU A 238 -4.73 2.96 22.73
N MET A 239 -5.01 3.72 23.79
CA MET A 239 -4.23 3.63 25.04
C MET A 239 -4.47 2.32 25.79
N GLU A 240 -5.67 1.74 25.70
CA GLU A 240 -5.91 0.39 26.22
C GLU A 240 -5.11 -0.66 25.45
N MET A 241 -4.87 -0.47 24.14
CA MET A 241 -3.95 -1.33 23.40
C MET A 241 -2.52 -1.18 23.91
N VAL A 242 -2.09 0.05 24.26
CA VAL A 242 -0.76 0.29 24.84
C VAL A 242 -0.62 -0.43 26.17
N ASP A 243 -1.63 -0.34 27.03
CA ASP A 243 -1.64 -1.04 28.31
C ASP A 243 -1.61 -2.56 28.13
N ALA A 244 -2.50 -3.12 27.31
CA ALA A 244 -2.58 -4.54 27.06
C ALA A 244 -1.28 -5.11 26.44
N VAL A 245 -0.74 -4.46 25.41
CA VAL A 245 0.52 -4.90 24.79
C VAL A 245 1.70 -4.74 25.76
N GLY A 246 1.74 -3.65 26.53
CA GLY A 246 2.81 -3.33 27.46
C GLY A 246 2.88 -4.26 28.68
N THR A 247 1.71 -4.67 29.19
CA THR A 247 1.59 -5.35 30.49
C THR A 247 1.08 -6.78 30.42
N ARG A 248 0.38 -7.17 29.35
CA ARG A 248 -0.27 -8.49 29.22
C ARG A 248 0.37 -9.36 28.14
N ASN A 249 0.11 -9.08 26.88
CA ASN A 249 0.46 -9.95 25.74
C ASN A 249 0.22 -9.23 24.40
N PRO A 250 0.65 -9.81 23.25
CA PRO A 250 0.29 -9.32 21.93
C PRO A 250 -1.22 -9.21 21.70
N VAL A 251 -1.68 -8.12 21.07
CA VAL A 251 -3.11 -7.81 20.89
C VAL A 251 -3.54 -7.96 19.44
N SER A 252 -4.66 -8.67 19.21
CA SER A 252 -5.28 -8.76 17.90
C SER A 252 -6.03 -7.48 17.58
N PHE A 253 -5.89 -6.95 16.36
CA PHE A 253 -6.66 -5.80 15.91
C PHE A 253 -6.94 -5.85 14.41
N ALA A 254 -7.92 -5.08 13.95
CA ALA A 254 -8.23 -4.88 12.54
C ALA A 254 -8.02 -3.43 12.10
N PHE A 255 -7.65 -3.22 10.84
CA PHE A 255 -7.48 -1.90 10.23
C PHE A 255 -7.88 -1.93 8.74
N GLU A 256 -7.99 -0.76 8.11
CA GLU A 256 -8.21 -0.64 6.68
C GLU A 256 -6.88 -0.69 5.90
N VAL A 257 -6.73 -1.72 5.08
CA VAL A 257 -5.68 -1.79 4.05
C VAL A 257 -6.12 -1.00 2.83
N THR A 258 -5.23 -0.11 2.35
CA THR A 258 -5.34 0.67 1.12
C THR A 258 -4.27 0.25 0.09
N SER A 259 -4.29 0.86 -1.11
CA SER A 259 -3.50 0.39 -2.25
C SER A 259 -1.97 0.55 -2.09
N ASP A 260 -1.54 1.55 -1.33
CA ASP A 260 -0.14 1.81 -0.96
C ASP A 260 0.39 0.77 0.04
N PHE A 261 -0.41 0.41 1.04
CA PHE A 261 -0.03 -0.59 2.05
C PHE A 261 0.31 -1.95 1.43
N MET A 262 -0.35 -2.34 0.33
CA MET A 262 -0.06 -3.58 -0.41
C MET A 262 1.43 -3.73 -0.75
N HIS A 263 2.12 -2.61 -1.02
CA HIS A 263 3.54 -2.57 -1.39
C HIS A 263 4.45 -2.08 -0.27
N TYR A 264 3.97 -1.96 0.97
CA TYR A 264 4.80 -1.55 2.10
C TYR A 264 6.10 -2.37 2.19
N SER A 265 7.23 -1.69 2.41
CA SER A 265 8.53 -2.31 2.61
C SER A 265 9.06 -2.14 4.03
N LYS A 266 9.25 -0.88 4.47
CA LYS A 266 9.86 -0.54 5.78
C LYS A 266 9.57 0.90 6.16
N GLY A 267 9.83 1.24 7.43
CA GLY A 267 9.53 2.56 8.02
C GLY A 267 8.15 2.59 8.68
N VAL A 268 7.75 3.74 9.22
CA VAL A 268 6.47 3.90 9.92
C VAL A 268 5.38 4.22 8.92
N TYR A 269 4.48 3.27 8.67
CA TYR A 269 3.36 3.45 7.75
C TYR A 269 2.37 4.49 8.29
N THR A 270 2.01 5.43 7.40
CA THR A 270 0.97 6.43 7.61
C THR A 270 0.16 6.54 6.33
N SER A 271 -1.12 6.90 6.44
CA SER A 271 -1.96 7.16 5.27
C SER A 271 -3.00 8.22 5.58
N THR A 272 -3.24 9.08 4.59
CA THR A 272 -4.32 10.06 4.60
C THR A 272 -5.57 9.56 3.88
N GLU A 273 -5.48 8.41 3.22
CA GLU A 273 -6.57 7.82 2.42
C GLU A 273 -7.42 6.83 3.22
N CYS A 274 -6.80 6.12 4.17
CA CYS A 274 -7.52 5.17 5.01
C CYS A 274 -8.44 5.88 6.01
N HIS A 275 -9.61 5.31 6.20
CA HIS A 275 -10.61 5.73 7.17
C HIS A 275 -10.25 5.19 8.56
N LYS A 276 -10.95 5.72 9.57
CA LYS A 276 -10.74 5.35 10.98
C LYS A 276 -11.95 4.69 11.63
N THR A 277 -12.88 4.18 10.82
CA THR A 277 -14.18 3.67 11.26
C THR A 277 -14.27 2.15 11.19
N THR A 278 -15.12 1.57 12.03
CA THR A 278 -15.32 0.11 12.15
C THR A 278 -15.86 -0.55 10.88
N ASP A 279 -16.57 0.17 10.02
CA ASP A 279 -17.15 -0.36 8.78
C ASP A 279 -16.15 -0.46 7.63
N LYS A 280 -14.97 0.14 7.78
CA LYS A 280 -13.93 0.22 6.74
C LYS A 280 -12.77 -0.72 6.96
N VAL A 281 -12.55 -1.20 8.19
CA VAL A 281 -11.51 -2.18 8.46
C VAL A 281 -11.76 -3.46 7.66
N ASN A 282 -10.71 -4.01 7.06
CA ASN A 282 -10.82 -5.08 6.06
C ASN A 282 -9.70 -6.15 6.20
N HIS A 283 -8.86 -6.02 7.21
CA HIS A 283 -7.72 -6.90 7.47
C HIS A 283 -7.42 -6.95 8.96
N ALA A 284 -7.14 -8.14 9.50
CA ALA A 284 -6.78 -8.35 10.90
C ALA A 284 -5.33 -8.84 11.04
N VAL A 285 -4.66 -8.35 12.07
CA VAL A 285 -3.22 -8.50 12.32
C VAL A 285 -2.95 -8.54 13.83
N LEU A 286 -1.67 -8.67 14.22
CA LEU A 286 -1.28 -8.83 15.62
C LEU A 286 -0.24 -7.78 16.03
N ALA A 287 -0.59 -6.90 16.98
CA ALA A 287 0.36 -5.99 17.61
C ALA A 287 1.25 -6.78 18.58
N VAL A 288 2.54 -6.93 18.24
CA VAL A 288 3.52 -7.67 19.06
C VAL A 288 4.46 -6.73 19.84
N GLY A 289 4.22 -5.44 19.76
CA GLY A 289 5.05 -4.45 20.42
C GLY A 289 4.76 -3.04 19.95
N TYR A 290 5.45 -2.09 20.53
CA TYR A 290 5.41 -0.69 20.14
C TYR A 290 6.72 0.00 20.53
N GLY A 291 6.98 1.15 19.92
CA GLY A 291 8.15 1.96 20.24
C GLY A 291 7.96 3.41 19.80
N ASN A 292 9.09 4.09 19.67
CA ASN A 292 9.20 5.45 19.18
C ASN A 292 10.50 5.56 18.37
N GLU A 293 10.44 6.18 17.19
CA GLU A 293 11.60 6.50 16.37
C GLU A 293 11.60 8.00 16.07
N ASN A 294 12.60 8.74 16.57
CA ASN A 294 12.76 10.18 16.35
C ASN A 294 11.53 11.04 16.70
N GLY A 295 10.77 10.66 17.72
CA GLY A 295 9.55 11.36 18.13
C GLY A 295 8.28 10.82 17.47
N SER A 296 8.38 9.88 16.52
CA SER A 296 7.26 9.21 15.88
C SER A 296 6.93 7.89 16.58
N PRO A 297 5.87 7.83 17.42
CA PRO A 297 5.42 6.59 18.02
C PRO A 297 4.88 5.61 16.97
N TYR A 298 5.17 4.32 17.12
CA TYR A 298 4.70 3.28 16.21
C TYR A 298 4.30 1.99 16.94
N TRP A 299 3.47 1.19 16.28
CA TRP A 299 3.21 -0.22 16.59
C TRP A 299 4.15 -1.13 15.80
N ILE A 300 4.55 -2.26 16.39
CA ILE A 300 5.23 -3.36 15.70
C ILE A 300 4.17 -4.42 15.46
N VAL A 301 3.89 -4.72 14.19
CA VAL A 301 2.73 -5.52 13.82
C VAL A 301 3.14 -6.71 12.96
N LYS A 302 2.73 -7.91 13.39
CA LYS A 302 2.89 -9.16 12.64
C LYS A 302 1.78 -9.27 11.60
N ASN A 303 2.16 -9.46 10.33
CA ASN A 303 1.22 -9.72 9.25
C ASN A 303 1.19 -11.23 8.90
N SER A 304 0.33 -11.60 7.94
CA SER A 304 0.12 -12.98 7.48
C SER A 304 0.30 -13.12 5.96
N TRP A 305 1.13 -12.27 5.34
CA TRP A 305 1.44 -12.32 3.89
C TRP A 305 2.80 -12.94 3.59
N GLY A 306 3.30 -13.79 4.49
CA GLY A 306 4.61 -14.43 4.36
C GLY A 306 5.78 -13.54 4.77
N PRO A 307 6.95 -14.14 5.02
CA PRO A 307 8.13 -13.44 5.55
C PRO A 307 8.79 -12.51 4.51
N THR A 308 8.49 -12.66 3.22
CA THR A 308 9.05 -11.82 2.16
C THR A 308 8.32 -10.49 1.99
N TRP A 309 7.22 -10.26 2.71
CA TRP A 309 6.49 -8.99 2.68
C TRP A 309 6.93 -8.09 3.84
N GLY A 310 6.99 -6.77 3.63
CA GLY A 310 7.39 -5.82 4.68
C GLY A 310 8.78 -6.09 5.29
N ILE A 311 8.88 -5.91 6.61
CA ILE A 311 10.08 -6.16 7.41
C ILE A 311 10.01 -7.59 7.95
N ASP A 312 10.49 -8.56 7.17
CA ASP A 312 10.45 -9.99 7.51
C ASP A 312 9.05 -10.50 7.89
N GLY A 313 8.01 -9.99 7.21
CA GLY A 313 6.60 -10.27 7.48
C GLY A 313 5.93 -9.37 8.51
N TYR A 314 6.65 -8.38 9.03
CA TYR A 314 6.15 -7.36 9.94
C TYR A 314 6.03 -6.00 9.26
N PHE A 315 5.32 -5.08 9.90
CA PHE A 315 5.31 -3.68 9.53
C PHE A 315 5.27 -2.81 10.77
N LEU A 316 5.66 -1.55 10.60
CA LEU A 316 5.43 -0.49 11.58
C LEU A 316 4.32 0.41 11.08
N ILE A 317 3.42 0.82 11.97
CA ILE A 317 2.32 1.75 11.68
C ILE A 317 2.26 2.80 12.78
N GLU A 318 1.94 4.05 12.41
CA GLU A 318 1.86 5.15 13.36
C GLU A 318 0.90 4.82 14.52
N ARG A 319 1.35 5.12 15.73
CA ARG A 319 0.60 4.92 16.98
C ARG A 319 0.13 6.27 17.53
N GLY A 320 -1.03 6.29 18.16
CA GLY A 320 -1.62 7.44 18.84
C GLY A 320 -2.55 8.29 17.96
N SER A 321 -2.80 7.87 16.72
CA SER A 321 -3.66 8.57 15.78
C SER A 321 -4.87 7.73 15.33
N ASN A 322 -5.07 6.52 15.90
CA ASN A 322 -6.00 5.52 15.38
C ASN A 322 -5.81 5.32 13.85
N MET A 323 -4.55 5.21 13.42
CA MET A 323 -4.18 5.12 12.00
C MET A 323 -4.92 3.96 11.34
N CYS A 324 -5.62 4.25 10.24
CA CYS A 324 -6.45 3.29 9.50
C CYS A 324 -7.47 2.51 10.34
N GLY A 325 -7.93 3.08 11.46
CA GLY A 325 -8.92 2.44 12.32
C GLY A 325 -8.37 1.31 13.17
N LEU A 326 -7.05 1.24 13.41
CA LEU A 326 -6.43 0.14 14.15
C LEU A 326 -6.97 -0.08 15.59
N ALA A 327 -7.58 0.94 16.19
CA ALA A 327 -8.20 0.86 17.52
C ALA A 327 -9.72 0.64 17.44
N ALA A 328 -10.28 0.37 16.24
CA ALA A 328 -11.72 0.22 16.04
C ALA A 328 -12.26 -1.09 16.64
N CYS A 329 -11.54 -2.20 16.47
CA CYS A 329 -11.81 -3.45 17.17
C CYS A 329 -10.50 -4.18 17.48
N SER A 330 -10.14 -4.18 18.75
CA SER A 330 -9.00 -4.90 19.27
C SER A 330 -9.41 -5.78 20.45
N SER A 331 -8.76 -6.95 20.55
CA SER A 331 -9.11 -7.97 21.54
C SER A 331 -7.93 -8.90 21.79
N PHE A 332 -7.94 -9.53 22.96
CA PHE A 332 -7.00 -10.58 23.30
C PHE A 332 -7.62 -11.54 24.33
N PRO A 333 -7.26 -12.84 24.31
CA PRO A 333 -7.74 -13.81 25.28
C PRO A 333 -6.81 -13.88 26.51
N GLU A 334 -7.30 -14.49 27.58
CA GLU A 334 -6.51 -14.99 28.69
C GLU A 334 -6.69 -16.52 28.79
N VAL A 335 -5.58 -17.25 28.82
CA VAL A 335 -5.53 -18.70 29.10
C VAL A 335 -5.03 -18.94 30.49
#